data_AF-A0A836TJK5-F1
#
_entry.id   AF-A0A836TJK5-F1
#
_cell.length_a   1.000
_cell.length_b   1.000
_cell.length_c   1.000
_cell.angle_alpha   90.00
_cell.angle_beta   90.00
_cell.angle_gamma   90.00
#
_symmetry.space_group_name_H-M   'P 1'
#
loop_
_entity.id
_entity.type
_entity.pdbx_description
1 polymer ?
#
loop_
_entity_poly.entity_id
_entity_poly.type
_entity_poly.pdbx_seq_one_letter_code
_entity_poly.pdbx_strand_id
1 'polypeptide(L)'
;MTISCDQELKEHPISPKIKQQMDARKKISDPARSISGTIAFDESIVSKVPKQGTLFLIARPEGTLSGPPLAAKKHTLIKFPFSFKIGQENVMLEGNTFEGNITVTARWDLDGMPKASPDDIDGSVTVTSGSTGVKILLNHVIEVKKTSTDKIVSGTIRIDSSLADKIPEGASLFIIARSEGVQRGIPLAVKKIKEVTFPYSFTLGQSDVMLPGALFEGPITIFVRLDKDGDAAPAPGDIDGVIAANPGEQQVEIILNHLIEP
;
A
#
# COMPACT_ATOMS: atom_id res chain seq x y z
N MET A 1 67.41 -49.70 -10.86
CA MET A 1 66.70 -48.53 -11.40
C MET A 1 65.46 -48.30 -10.56
N THR A 2 65.44 -47.26 -9.73
CA THR A 2 64.22 -46.68 -9.17
C THR A 2 64.52 -45.20 -8.95
N ILE A 3 64.17 -44.38 -9.93
CA ILE A 3 64.19 -42.93 -9.80
C ILE A 3 62.84 -42.56 -9.20
N SER A 4 62.87 -42.09 -7.96
CA SER A 4 61.72 -41.48 -7.28
C SER A 4 61.55 -40.06 -7.83
N CYS A 5 60.38 -39.76 -8.40
CA CYS A 5 59.99 -38.39 -8.73
C CYS A 5 59.35 -37.75 -7.49
N ASP A 6 60.12 -36.93 -6.78
CA ASP A 6 59.57 -35.86 -5.96
C ASP A 6 59.08 -34.75 -6.90
N GLN A 7 57.76 -34.54 -6.95
CA GLN A 7 57.17 -33.42 -7.67
C GLN A 7 56.64 -32.43 -6.63
N GLU A 8 57.42 -31.39 -6.35
CA GLU A 8 57.00 -30.24 -5.55
C GLU A 8 55.71 -29.64 -6.14
N LEU A 9 54.66 -29.62 -5.33
CA LEU A 9 53.43 -28.89 -5.63
C LEU A 9 53.73 -27.39 -5.68
N LYS A 10 53.89 -26.83 -6.88
CA LYS A 10 53.97 -25.39 -7.07
C LYS A 10 52.64 -24.76 -6.72
N GLU A 11 52.57 -24.10 -5.57
CA GLU A 11 51.46 -23.21 -5.23
C GLU A 11 51.41 -22.07 -6.25
N HIS A 12 50.33 -22.03 -7.03
CA HIS A 12 50.08 -20.93 -7.96
C HIS A 12 49.40 -19.78 -7.20
N PRO A 13 49.95 -18.55 -7.24
CA PRO A 13 49.36 -17.43 -6.53
C PRO A 13 47.97 -17.11 -7.05
N ILE A 14 47.04 -16.87 -6.13
CA ILE A 14 45.64 -16.54 -6.41
C ILE A 14 45.58 -15.31 -7.33
N SER A 15 44.86 -15.41 -8.45
CA SER A 15 44.75 -14.28 -9.38
C SER A 15 44.07 -13.07 -8.72
N PRO A 16 44.42 -11.82 -9.12
CA PRO A 16 43.80 -10.61 -8.57
C PRO A 16 42.27 -10.61 -8.68
N LYS A 17 41.71 -11.18 -9.76
CA LYS A 17 40.26 -11.33 -9.95
C LYS A 17 39.63 -12.28 -8.92
N ILE A 18 40.28 -13.40 -8.64
CA ILE A 18 39.79 -14.35 -7.62
C ILE A 18 39.87 -13.72 -6.23
N LYS A 19 40.96 -12.98 -5.94
CA LYS A 19 41.10 -12.25 -4.68
C LYS A 19 39.99 -11.20 -4.50
N GLN A 20 39.71 -10.41 -5.54
CA GLN A 20 38.63 -9.42 -5.52
C GLN A 20 37.24 -10.06 -5.36
N GLN A 21 36.99 -11.20 -6.01
CA GLN A 21 35.76 -11.97 -5.82
C GLN A 21 35.64 -12.54 -4.40
N MET A 22 36.75 -13.01 -3.82
CA MET A 22 36.80 -13.49 -2.44
C MET A 22 36.54 -12.35 -1.44
N ASP A 23 37.13 -11.18 -1.64
CA ASP A 23 36.94 -10.00 -0.80
C ASP A 23 35.50 -9.48 -0.88
N ALA A 24 34.90 -9.46 -2.09
CA ALA A 24 33.49 -9.10 -2.28
C ALA A 24 32.56 -10.10 -1.59
N ARG A 25 32.81 -11.42 -1.70
CA ARG A 25 32.04 -12.46 -0.99
C ARG A 25 32.18 -12.31 0.53
N LYS A 26 33.38 -12.02 1.02
CA LYS A 26 33.65 -11.81 2.45
C LYS A 26 32.89 -10.60 3.01
N LYS A 27 32.79 -9.51 2.23
CA LYS A 27 32.01 -8.32 2.57
C LYS A 27 30.51 -8.59 2.61
N ILE A 28 30.00 -9.45 1.71
CA ILE A 28 28.58 -9.86 1.70
C ILE A 28 28.24 -10.76 2.90
N SER A 29 29.21 -11.57 3.36
CA SER A 29 29.01 -12.49 4.50
C SER A 29 29.36 -11.89 5.87
N ASP A 30 29.62 -10.59 5.96
CA ASP A 30 30.07 -9.95 7.20
C ASP A 30 28.99 -10.07 8.30
N PRO A 31 29.27 -10.77 9.42
CA PRO A 31 28.30 -10.90 10.51
C PRO A 31 27.82 -9.56 11.06
N ALA A 32 28.68 -8.53 11.08
CA ALA A 32 28.32 -7.18 11.53
C ALA A 32 27.30 -6.48 10.61
N ARG A 33 27.11 -7.03 9.40
CA ARG A 33 26.16 -6.57 8.37
C ARG A 33 24.97 -7.50 8.25
N SER A 34 24.62 -8.17 9.34
CA SER A 34 23.47 -9.07 9.40
C SER A 34 22.78 -9.01 10.75
N ILE A 35 21.51 -9.37 10.77
CA ILE A 35 20.73 -9.59 11.98
C ILE A 35 20.23 -11.04 11.93
N SER A 36 20.35 -11.73 13.06
CA SER A 36 19.88 -13.12 13.20
C SER A 36 19.14 -13.35 14.50
N GLY A 37 18.22 -14.31 14.48
CA GLY A 37 17.30 -14.49 15.57
C GLY A 37 16.26 -15.57 15.34
N THR A 38 15.20 -15.53 16.14
CA THR A 38 14.06 -16.44 16.08
C THR A 38 12.76 -15.65 15.92
N ILE A 39 11.87 -16.15 15.05
CA ILE A 39 10.51 -15.67 14.91
C ILE A 39 9.57 -16.73 15.48
N ALA A 40 8.59 -16.32 16.27
CA ALA A 40 7.54 -17.18 16.80
C ALA A 40 6.19 -16.45 16.82
N PHE A 41 5.10 -17.20 16.86
CA PHE A 41 3.78 -16.61 17.15
C PHE A 41 3.64 -16.37 18.65
N ASP A 42 3.03 -15.25 18.99
CA ASP A 42 2.58 -14.98 20.35
C ASP A 42 1.42 -15.92 20.71
N GLU A 43 1.41 -16.41 21.96
CA GLU A 43 0.41 -17.37 22.45
C GLU A 43 -1.03 -16.84 22.30
N SER A 44 -1.22 -15.52 22.39
CA SER A 44 -2.53 -14.86 22.31
C SER A 44 -3.20 -14.98 20.93
N ILE A 45 -2.44 -15.29 19.87
CA ILE A 45 -2.97 -15.34 18.50
C ILE A 45 -2.84 -16.70 17.83
N VAL A 46 -2.28 -17.72 18.51
CA VAL A 46 -2.02 -19.06 17.93
C VAL A 46 -3.29 -19.72 17.35
N SER A 47 -4.45 -19.47 17.95
CA SER A 47 -5.75 -19.99 17.46
C SER A 47 -6.20 -19.37 16.13
N LYS A 48 -5.64 -18.22 15.76
CA LYS A 48 -5.93 -17.50 14.50
C LYS A 48 -4.88 -17.76 13.42
N VAL A 49 -3.84 -18.55 13.71
CA VAL A 49 -2.72 -18.76 12.78
C VAL A 49 -3.14 -19.64 11.61
N PRO A 50 -3.01 -19.16 10.36
CA PRO A 50 -3.24 -19.96 9.17
C PRO A 50 -2.24 -21.13 9.09
N LYS A 51 -2.71 -22.32 8.72
CA LYS A 51 -1.89 -23.54 8.62
C LYS A 51 -0.78 -23.45 7.56
N GLN A 52 -0.93 -22.53 6.60
CA GLN A 52 0.00 -22.31 5.50
C GLN A 52 0.10 -20.80 5.24
N GLY A 53 1.29 -20.38 4.83
CA GLY A 53 1.60 -18.99 4.55
C GLY A 53 3.04 -18.84 4.10
N THR A 54 3.35 -17.64 3.63
CA THR A 54 4.70 -17.21 3.27
C THR A 54 5.22 -16.29 4.36
N LEU A 55 6.45 -16.49 4.80
CA LEU A 55 7.10 -15.54 5.71
C LEU A 55 7.92 -14.53 4.91
N PHE A 56 7.59 -13.26 5.04
CA PHE A 56 8.39 -12.15 4.55
C PHE A 56 9.17 -11.52 5.72
N LEU A 57 10.48 -11.36 5.54
CA LEU A 57 11.32 -10.51 6.37
C LEU A 57 11.63 -9.25 5.61
N ILE A 58 11.36 -8.10 6.23
CA ILE A 58 11.55 -6.78 5.65
C ILE A 58 12.42 -5.98 6.62
N ALA A 59 13.52 -5.42 6.14
CA ALA A 59 14.41 -4.58 6.91
C ALA A 59 14.38 -3.15 6.39
N ARG A 60 14.15 -2.19 7.28
CA ARG A 60 14.18 -0.75 7.01
C ARG A 60 15.08 -0.03 8.00
N PRO A 61 15.77 1.04 7.60
CA PRO A 61 16.39 1.93 8.57
C PRO A 61 15.34 2.45 9.56
N GLU A 62 15.72 2.60 10.82
CA GLU A 62 14.84 3.17 11.86
C GLU A 62 14.24 4.50 11.40
N GLY A 63 12.94 4.71 11.69
CA GLY A 63 12.21 5.90 11.28
C GLY A 63 11.72 5.91 9.82
N THR A 64 12.08 4.91 9.00
CA THR A 64 11.61 4.80 7.62
C THR A 64 10.24 4.11 7.58
N LEU A 65 9.18 4.88 7.32
CA LEU A 65 7.81 4.37 7.30
C LEU A 65 7.32 3.90 5.91
N SER A 66 7.95 4.36 4.82
CA SER A 66 7.48 4.12 3.44
C SER A 66 8.62 3.92 2.44
N GLY A 67 8.29 3.63 1.18
CA GLY A 67 9.25 3.39 0.09
C GLY A 67 9.75 1.93 0.00
N PRO A 68 10.68 1.60 -0.90
CA PRO A 68 11.27 0.27 -0.97
C PRO A 68 12.08 -0.04 0.31
N PRO A 69 12.10 -1.30 0.79
CA PRO A 69 12.90 -1.64 1.96
C PRO A 69 14.40 -1.69 1.65
N LEU A 70 15.23 -1.58 2.68
CA LEU A 70 16.69 -1.69 2.54
C LEU A 70 17.07 -3.12 2.12
N ALA A 71 16.48 -4.11 2.79
CA ALA A 71 16.66 -5.52 2.47
C ALA A 71 15.34 -6.28 2.67
N ALA A 72 15.15 -7.34 1.89
CA ALA A 72 13.97 -8.19 2.01
C ALA A 72 14.30 -9.65 1.73
N LYS A 73 13.58 -10.56 2.38
CA LYS A 73 13.76 -12.01 2.21
C LYS A 73 12.42 -12.73 2.33
N LYS A 74 12.15 -13.65 1.40
CA LYS A 74 10.96 -14.50 1.38
C LYS A 74 11.32 -15.91 1.78
N HIS A 75 10.48 -16.53 2.60
CA HIS A 75 10.59 -17.91 3.05
C HIS A 75 9.26 -18.64 2.87
N THR A 76 9.33 -19.86 2.35
CA THR A 76 8.18 -20.76 2.18
C THR A 76 8.46 -22.08 2.88
N LEU A 77 7.41 -22.84 3.21
CA LEU A 77 7.53 -24.19 3.81
C LEU A 77 8.36 -24.23 5.11
N ILE A 78 8.18 -23.23 5.96
CA ILE A 78 8.87 -23.13 7.25
C ILE A 78 8.03 -23.70 8.40
N LYS A 79 8.68 -23.96 9.54
CA LYS A 79 8.04 -24.29 10.81
C LYS A 79 8.43 -23.26 11.85
N PHE A 80 7.48 -22.93 12.73
CA PHE A 80 7.72 -22.07 13.87
C PHE A 80 8.05 -22.89 15.12
N PRO A 81 8.93 -22.39 16.02
CA PRO A 81 9.72 -21.16 15.87
C PRO A 81 10.74 -21.25 14.72
N PHE A 82 10.90 -20.16 13.98
CA PHE A 82 11.72 -20.12 12.77
C PHE A 82 13.01 -19.31 13.00
N SER A 83 14.16 -19.92 12.76
CA SER A 83 15.45 -19.23 12.81
C SER A 83 15.67 -18.40 11.54
N PHE A 84 15.93 -17.11 11.69
CA PHE A 84 16.13 -16.20 10.57
C PHE A 84 17.53 -15.58 10.55
N LYS A 85 17.95 -15.19 9.34
CA LYS A 85 19.07 -14.29 9.09
C LYS A 85 18.73 -13.39 7.90
N ILE A 86 18.90 -12.09 8.08
CA ILE A 86 18.78 -11.06 7.04
C ILE A 86 19.99 -10.13 7.13
N GLY A 87 20.58 -9.75 6.00
CA GLY A 87 21.81 -8.94 6.01
C GLY A 87 22.16 -8.34 4.65
N GLN A 88 23.43 -7.99 4.47
CA GLN A 88 23.97 -7.38 3.26
C GLN A 88 23.64 -8.15 1.98
N GLU A 89 23.55 -9.48 2.06
CA GLU A 89 23.18 -10.36 0.95
C GLU A 89 21.72 -10.19 0.48
N ASN A 90 20.88 -9.54 1.29
CA ASN A 90 19.46 -9.32 1.02
C ASN A 90 19.13 -7.87 0.66
N VAL A 91 20.14 -7.00 0.58
CA VAL A 91 19.96 -5.59 0.22
C VAL A 91 19.45 -5.47 -1.21
N MET A 92 18.41 -4.65 -1.40
CA MET A 92 17.67 -4.59 -2.67
C MET A 92 18.33 -3.71 -3.73
N LEU A 93 19.02 -2.64 -3.32
CA LEU A 93 19.66 -1.69 -4.22
C LEU A 93 21.18 -1.78 -4.09
N GLU A 94 21.86 -1.93 -5.22
CA GLU A 94 23.31 -1.95 -5.26
C GLU A 94 23.89 -0.62 -4.74
N GLY A 95 24.98 -0.71 -3.97
CA GLY A 95 25.60 0.44 -3.31
C GLY A 95 25.06 0.74 -1.90
N ASN A 96 23.87 0.25 -1.53
CA ASN A 96 23.39 0.36 -0.16
C ASN A 96 24.13 -0.58 0.78
N THR A 97 24.28 -0.14 2.03
CA THR A 97 24.96 -0.93 3.07
C THR A 97 23.99 -1.25 4.21
N PHE A 98 24.04 -2.48 4.70
CA PHE A 98 23.23 -2.93 5.84
C PHE A 98 23.92 -2.48 7.15
N GLU A 99 23.58 -1.27 7.65
CA GLU A 99 24.15 -0.67 8.87
C GLU A 99 23.11 0.13 9.67
N GLY A 100 23.51 0.50 10.88
CA GLY A 100 22.75 1.38 11.75
C GLY A 100 21.65 0.63 12.49
N ASN A 101 20.68 1.39 12.98
CA ASN A 101 19.47 0.86 13.57
C ASN A 101 18.50 0.47 12.47
N ILE A 102 18.02 -0.76 12.52
CA ILE A 102 17.20 -1.39 11.50
C ILE A 102 15.95 -1.93 12.19
N THR A 103 14.79 -1.50 11.70
CA THR A 103 13.52 -2.14 12.00
C THR A 103 13.37 -3.37 11.11
N VAL A 104 13.33 -4.55 11.72
CA VAL A 104 13.05 -5.82 11.06
C VAL A 104 11.61 -6.19 11.34
N THR A 105 10.81 -6.25 10.29
CA THR A 105 9.41 -6.70 10.31
C THR A 105 9.35 -8.11 9.73
N ALA A 106 8.80 -9.04 10.51
CA ALA A 106 8.39 -10.36 10.03
C ALA A 106 6.88 -10.32 9.77
N ARG A 107 6.45 -10.76 8.58
CA ARG A 107 5.03 -10.85 8.19
C ARG A 107 4.72 -12.25 7.69
N TRP A 108 3.77 -12.91 8.34
CA TRP A 108 3.14 -14.14 7.91
C TRP A 108 1.98 -13.80 6.98
N ASP A 109 2.18 -14.09 5.71
CA ASP A 109 1.36 -13.69 4.58
C ASP A 109 0.55 -14.87 4.03
N LEU A 110 -0.74 -14.65 3.79
CA LEU A 110 -1.68 -15.71 3.43
C LEU A 110 -1.89 -15.82 1.91
N ASP A 111 -1.77 -14.71 1.19
CA ASP A 111 -2.15 -14.61 -0.23
C ASP A 111 -0.95 -14.71 -1.20
N GLY A 112 0.28 -14.75 -0.67
CA GLY A 112 1.52 -14.84 -1.42
C GLY A 112 2.06 -13.49 -1.91
N MET A 113 1.40 -12.37 -1.58
CA MET A 113 1.69 -11.05 -2.12
C MET A 113 2.78 -10.31 -1.32
N PRO A 114 3.68 -9.56 -1.98
CA PRO A 114 4.70 -8.77 -1.27
C PRO A 114 4.12 -7.61 -0.44
N LYS A 115 2.90 -7.16 -0.74
CA LYS A 115 2.21 -6.08 -0.02
C LYS A 115 1.43 -6.68 1.15
N ALA A 116 1.42 -5.98 2.29
CA ALA A 116 0.59 -6.35 3.43
C ALA A 116 -0.90 -6.39 3.05
N SER A 117 -1.55 -7.46 3.46
CA SER A 117 -2.96 -7.77 3.23
C SER A 117 -3.68 -7.98 4.57
N PRO A 118 -5.02 -7.83 4.59
CA PRO A 118 -5.81 -8.20 5.75
C PRO A 118 -5.58 -9.66 6.17
N ASP A 119 -5.67 -9.92 7.47
CA ASP A 119 -5.47 -11.23 8.11
C ASP A 119 -4.02 -11.75 8.11
N ASP A 120 -3.10 -11.03 7.48
CA ASP A 120 -1.68 -11.24 7.71
C ASP A 120 -1.36 -11.04 9.19
N ILE A 121 -0.27 -11.65 9.64
CA ILE A 121 0.18 -11.49 11.02
C ILE A 121 1.60 -10.97 10.99
N ASP A 122 1.84 -9.82 11.60
CA ASP A 122 3.16 -9.22 11.69
C ASP A 122 3.67 -9.03 13.12
N GLY A 123 4.97 -8.75 13.17
CA GLY A 123 5.73 -8.47 14.36
C GLY A 123 7.01 -7.76 13.95
N SER A 124 7.43 -6.77 14.73
CA SER A 124 8.60 -5.96 14.39
C SER A 124 9.51 -5.74 15.60
N VAL A 125 10.79 -5.53 15.32
CA VAL A 125 11.78 -5.14 16.31
C VAL A 125 12.78 -4.17 15.69
N THR A 126 13.21 -3.16 16.42
CA THR A 126 14.31 -2.28 16.00
C THR A 126 15.57 -2.68 16.75
N VAL A 127 16.63 -3.01 16.01
CA VAL A 127 17.93 -3.41 16.56
C VAL A 127 19.06 -2.87 15.70
N THR A 128 20.27 -2.80 16.25
CA THR A 128 21.45 -2.41 15.48
C THR A 128 21.93 -3.58 14.60
N SER A 129 22.42 -3.28 13.39
CA SER A 129 23.09 -4.27 12.53
C SER A 129 24.19 -5.03 13.30
N GLY A 130 24.31 -6.34 13.06
CA GLY A 130 25.20 -7.23 13.80
C GLY A 130 24.54 -7.94 14.98
N SER A 131 23.31 -7.56 15.36
CA SER A 131 22.59 -8.18 16.47
C SER A 131 22.28 -9.66 16.21
N THR A 132 22.50 -10.49 17.23
CA THR A 132 22.21 -11.94 17.22
C THR A 132 21.26 -12.30 18.36
N GLY A 133 20.56 -13.43 18.25
CA GLY A 133 19.61 -13.88 19.27
C GLY A 133 18.36 -13.00 19.36
N VAL A 134 18.07 -12.20 18.33
CA VAL A 134 16.91 -11.31 18.28
C VAL A 134 15.62 -12.14 18.29
N LYS A 135 14.62 -11.73 19.07
CA LYS A 135 13.31 -12.37 19.10
C LYS A 135 12.29 -11.45 18.45
N ILE A 136 11.56 -11.98 17.46
CA ILE A 136 10.41 -11.31 16.87
C ILE A 136 9.18 -12.16 17.18
N LEU A 137 8.22 -11.57 17.90
CA LEU A 137 6.93 -12.19 18.14
C LEU A 137 5.95 -11.65 17.10
N LEU A 138 5.38 -12.55 16.30
CA LEU A 138 4.20 -12.27 15.49
C LEU A 138 3.03 -12.16 16.47
N ASN A 139 2.56 -10.95 16.71
CA ASN A 139 1.59 -10.64 17.76
C ASN A 139 0.49 -9.68 17.31
N HIS A 140 0.60 -9.15 16.10
CA HIS A 140 -0.35 -8.22 15.54
C HIS A 140 -0.95 -8.85 14.28
N VAL A 141 -2.24 -9.14 14.32
CA VAL A 141 -2.98 -9.42 13.09
C VAL A 141 -3.11 -8.07 12.38
N ILE A 142 -2.63 -7.99 11.15
CA ILE A 142 -2.92 -6.88 10.24
C ILE A 142 -4.41 -6.94 9.96
N GLU A 143 -5.13 -6.29 10.86
CA GLU A 143 -6.51 -5.97 10.61
C GLU A 143 -6.51 -5.07 9.37
N VAL A 144 -7.55 -5.17 8.56
CA VAL A 144 -7.95 -4.02 7.77
C VAL A 144 -7.91 -2.87 8.76
N LYS A 145 -7.01 -1.89 8.60
CA LYS A 145 -7.31 -0.57 9.12
C LYS A 145 -8.62 -0.29 8.43
N LYS A 146 -9.75 -0.50 9.12
CA LYS A 146 -11.07 -0.11 8.65
C LYS A 146 -11.01 1.42 8.61
N THR A 147 -10.27 1.98 7.65
CA THR A 147 -10.76 3.09 6.85
C THR A 147 -11.89 2.52 6.02
N SER A 148 -12.93 2.13 6.77
CA SER A 148 -14.28 1.75 6.39
C SER A 148 -14.53 1.75 4.89
N THR A 149 -14.67 0.55 4.35
CA THR A 149 -15.57 0.29 3.23
C THR A 149 -16.99 0.85 3.46
N ASP A 150 -17.32 1.24 4.70
CA ASP A 150 -18.58 1.89 5.12
C ASP A 150 -18.53 3.43 5.19
N LYS A 151 -17.39 4.10 4.89
CA LYS A 151 -17.37 5.57 4.85
C LYS A 151 -18.10 6.01 3.61
N ILE A 152 -19.35 6.40 3.81
CA ILE A 152 -20.16 7.08 2.82
C ILE A 152 -20.15 8.57 3.13
N VAL A 153 -20.08 9.40 2.10
CA VAL A 153 -20.60 10.76 2.17
C VAL A 153 -22.09 10.69 1.91
N SER A 154 -22.90 11.34 2.75
CA SER A 154 -24.35 11.41 2.55
C SER A 154 -24.86 12.82 2.72
N GLY A 155 -25.92 13.16 1.98
CA GLY A 155 -26.38 14.53 1.92
C GLY A 155 -27.59 14.75 1.05
N THR A 156 -27.89 16.02 0.81
CA THR A 156 -28.99 16.47 -0.03
C THR A 156 -28.48 17.41 -1.12
N ILE A 157 -28.92 17.18 -2.35
CA ILE A 157 -28.67 18.04 -3.50
C ILE A 157 -29.94 18.86 -3.75
N ARG A 158 -29.77 20.17 -3.89
CA ARG A 158 -30.85 21.13 -4.19
C ARG A 158 -30.52 21.94 -5.43
N ILE A 159 -31.54 22.46 -6.08
CA ILE A 159 -31.39 23.47 -7.12
C ILE A 159 -31.67 24.84 -6.54
N ASP A 160 -30.83 25.81 -6.88
CA ASP A 160 -31.07 27.20 -6.56
C ASP A 160 -32.39 27.66 -7.20
N SER A 161 -33.22 28.35 -6.42
CA SER A 161 -34.55 28.82 -6.87
C SER A 161 -34.49 29.66 -8.16
N SER A 162 -33.39 30.39 -8.40
CA SER A 162 -33.19 31.19 -9.62
C SER A 162 -33.00 30.35 -10.89
N LEU A 163 -32.65 29.07 -10.74
CA LEU A 163 -32.38 28.15 -11.84
C LEU A 163 -33.44 27.05 -11.98
N ALA A 164 -34.50 27.05 -11.16
CA ALA A 164 -35.54 26.03 -11.19
C ALA A 164 -36.23 25.92 -12.56
N ASP A 165 -36.46 27.06 -13.24
CA ASP A 165 -37.06 27.11 -14.58
C ASP A 165 -36.06 26.77 -15.71
N LYS A 166 -34.80 26.49 -15.37
CA LYS A 166 -33.71 26.14 -16.31
C LYS A 166 -33.36 24.66 -16.30
N ILE A 167 -34.05 23.85 -15.47
CA ILE A 167 -33.86 22.40 -15.40
C ILE A 167 -34.16 21.80 -16.78
N PRO A 168 -33.17 21.15 -17.44
CA PRO A 168 -33.41 20.55 -18.74
C PRO A 168 -34.33 19.34 -18.61
N GLU A 169 -35.33 19.25 -19.49
CA GLU A 169 -36.20 18.07 -19.56
C GLU A 169 -35.36 16.81 -19.89
N GLY A 170 -35.55 15.75 -19.11
CA GLY A 170 -34.81 14.48 -19.27
C GLY A 170 -33.36 14.50 -18.77
N ALA A 171 -32.93 15.54 -18.04
CA ALA A 171 -31.58 15.64 -17.53
C ALA A 171 -31.18 14.48 -16.59
N SER A 172 -29.91 14.10 -16.66
CA SER A 172 -29.26 13.16 -15.75
C SER A 172 -28.43 13.91 -14.72
N LEU A 173 -28.50 13.47 -13.46
CA LEU A 173 -27.63 13.97 -12.40
C LEU A 173 -26.38 13.10 -12.30
N PHE A 174 -25.22 13.73 -12.43
CA PHE A 174 -23.92 13.14 -12.16
C PHE A 174 -23.38 13.63 -10.82
N ILE A 175 -22.96 12.69 -9.98
CA ILE A 175 -22.27 12.96 -8.71
C ILE A 175 -20.87 12.39 -8.86
N ILE A 176 -19.87 13.26 -8.90
CA ILE A 176 -18.49 12.93 -9.28
C ILE A 176 -17.57 13.32 -8.12
N ALA A 177 -16.94 12.34 -7.47
CA ALA A 177 -15.90 12.60 -6.49
C ALA A 177 -14.51 12.51 -7.13
N ARG A 178 -13.66 13.48 -6.78
CA ARG A 178 -12.23 13.49 -7.08
C ARG A 178 -11.46 13.73 -5.79
N SER A 179 -10.21 13.28 -5.73
CA SER A 179 -9.32 13.70 -4.64
C SER A 179 -9.20 15.23 -4.62
N GLU A 180 -9.09 15.80 -3.43
CA GLU A 180 -8.97 17.26 -3.26
C GLU A 180 -7.84 17.83 -4.15
N GLY A 181 -8.11 18.97 -4.78
CA GLY A 181 -7.19 19.64 -5.72
C GLY A 181 -7.16 19.06 -7.14
N VAL A 182 -7.83 17.93 -7.40
CA VAL A 182 -7.89 17.33 -8.75
C VAL A 182 -9.15 17.80 -9.49
N GLN A 183 -8.97 18.53 -10.59
CA GLN A 183 -10.09 19.06 -11.39
C GLN A 183 -10.45 18.23 -12.63
N ARG A 184 -9.50 17.45 -13.19
CA ARG A 184 -9.66 16.70 -14.45
C ARG A 184 -9.15 15.26 -14.33
N GLY A 185 -9.50 14.41 -15.30
CA GLY A 185 -9.08 13.01 -15.38
C GLY A 185 -10.17 12.01 -14.97
N ILE A 186 -9.80 10.77 -14.70
CA ILE A 186 -10.75 9.74 -14.23
C ILE A 186 -11.20 10.08 -12.80
N PRO A 187 -12.52 10.09 -12.51
CA PRO A 187 -13.02 10.28 -11.15
C PRO A 187 -12.58 9.18 -10.18
N LEU A 188 -12.52 9.51 -8.90
CA LEU A 188 -12.36 8.52 -7.84
C LEU A 188 -13.62 7.67 -7.74
N ALA A 189 -14.79 8.32 -7.63
CA ALA A 189 -16.09 7.67 -7.58
C ALA A 189 -17.13 8.45 -8.38
N VAL A 190 -18.13 7.75 -8.92
CA VAL A 190 -19.18 8.36 -9.74
C VAL A 190 -20.54 7.68 -9.55
N LYS A 191 -21.61 8.48 -9.51
CA LYS A 191 -22.99 8.03 -9.71
C LYS A 191 -23.65 8.79 -10.84
N LYS A 192 -24.47 8.09 -11.62
CA LYS A 192 -25.39 8.67 -12.61
C LYS A 192 -26.82 8.32 -12.21
N ILE A 193 -27.66 9.34 -12.09
CA ILE A 193 -29.07 9.22 -11.74
C ILE A 193 -29.89 9.80 -12.89
N LYS A 194 -30.83 9.02 -13.40
CA LYS A 194 -31.80 9.47 -14.41
C LYS A 194 -33.07 9.92 -13.72
N GLU A 195 -33.80 10.85 -14.35
CA GLU A 195 -35.13 11.27 -13.88
C GLU A 195 -35.12 11.76 -12.41
N VAL A 196 -34.12 12.59 -12.08
CA VAL A 196 -33.95 13.08 -10.71
C VAL A 196 -35.07 14.06 -10.33
N THR A 197 -35.57 13.93 -9.10
CA THR A 197 -36.46 14.91 -8.47
C THR A 197 -35.73 15.63 -7.35
N PHE A 198 -35.81 16.95 -7.30
CA PHE A 198 -35.17 17.75 -6.24
C PHE A 198 -36.16 18.07 -5.11
N PRO A 199 -35.69 18.10 -3.85
CA PRO A 199 -34.33 17.79 -3.40
C PRO A 199 -34.00 16.29 -3.52
N TYR A 200 -32.76 15.97 -3.89
CA TYR A 200 -32.30 14.59 -4.06
C TYR A 200 -31.36 14.16 -2.93
N SER A 201 -31.72 13.12 -2.19
CA SER A 201 -30.84 12.53 -1.17
C SER A 201 -29.82 11.61 -1.82
N PHE A 202 -28.54 11.82 -1.53
CA PHE A 202 -27.46 11.03 -2.10
C PHE A 202 -26.62 10.34 -1.04
N THR A 203 -26.00 9.25 -1.47
CA THR A 203 -24.86 8.62 -0.81
C THR A 203 -23.76 8.43 -1.84
N LEU A 204 -22.51 8.51 -1.42
CA LEU A 204 -21.35 8.21 -2.26
C LEU A 204 -20.28 7.53 -1.40
N GLY A 205 -19.78 6.37 -1.84
CA GLY A 205 -18.85 5.57 -1.05
C GLY A 205 -18.01 4.60 -1.87
N GLN A 206 -17.41 3.62 -1.20
CA GLN A 206 -16.50 2.65 -1.81
C GLN A 206 -17.14 1.84 -2.96
N SER A 207 -18.46 1.60 -2.91
CA SER A 207 -19.21 0.91 -3.97
C SER A 207 -19.25 1.68 -5.30
N ASP A 208 -18.97 2.98 -5.25
CA ASP A 208 -19.10 3.90 -6.37
C ASP A 208 -17.74 4.23 -7.00
N VAL A 209 -16.65 3.65 -6.46
CA VAL A 209 -15.29 3.85 -6.93
C VAL A 209 -15.08 3.20 -8.30
N MET A 210 -14.45 3.94 -9.22
CA MET A 210 -14.29 3.50 -10.61
C MET A 210 -13.09 2.56 -10.83
N LEU A 211 -11.98 2.78 -10.13
CA LEU A 211 -10.72 2.07 -10.38
C LEU A 211 -10.56 0.87 -9.44
N PRO A 212 -10.35 -0.35 -9.96
CA PRO A 212 -10.06 -1.51 -9.12
C PRO A 212 -8.84 -1.27 -8.22
N GLY A 213 -9.02 -1.49 -6.92
CA GLY A 213 -7.96 -1.29 -5.92
C GLY A 213 -7.78 0.15 -5.42
N ALA A 214 -8.53 1.13 -5.95
CA ALA A 214 -8.61 2.47 -5.37
C ALA A 214 -9.54 2.47 -4.14
N LEU A 215 -9.20 3.32 -3.16
CA LEU A 215 -9.94 3.44 -1.91
C LEU A 215 -10.69 4.77 -1.86
N PHE A 216 -11.93 4.76 -1.35
CA PHE A 216 -12.73 5.96 -1.10
C PHE A 216 -12.29 6.61 0.22
N GLU A 217 -11.09 7.20 0.21
CA GLU A 217 -10.44 7.77 1.39
C GLU A 217 -9.74 9.10 1.09
N GLY A 218 -9.43 9.84 2.17
CA GLY A 218 -8.81 11.17 2.10
C GLY A 218 -9.79 12.29 1.74
N PRO A 219 -9.37 13.56 1.83
CA PRO A 219 -10.19 14.70 1.40
C PRO A 219 -10.58 14.60 -0.08
N ILE A 220 -11.85 14.86 -0.37
CA ILE A 220 -12.40 14.81 -1.73
C ILE A 220 -13.13 16.11 -2.07
N THR A 221 -13.23 16.38 -3.37
CA THR A 221 -14.14 17.38 -3.93
C THR A 221 -15.24 16.65 -4.70
N ILE A 222 -16.49 16.92 -4.34
CA ILE A 222 -17.68 16.37 -4.99
C ILE A 222 -18.23 17.43 -5.93
N PHE A 223 -18.21 17.11 -7.22
CA PHE A 223 -18.83 17.89 -8.29
C PHE A 223 -20.16 17.25 -8.62
N VAL A 224 -21.23 18.03 -8.57
CA VAL A 224 -22.55 17.59 -8.97
C VAL A 224 -22.96 18.36 -10.20
N ARG A 225 -23.40 17.65 -11.23
CA ARG A 225 -23.85 18.25 -12.48
C ARG A 225 -25.18 17.67 -12.90
N LEU A 226 -26.10 18.54 -13.26
CA LEU A 226 -27.29 18.20 -13.99
C LEU A 226 -27.02 18.44 -15.48
N ASP A 227 -26.91 17.34 -16.23
CA ASP A 227 -26.52 17.33 -17.65
C ASP A 227 -27.68 16.81 -18.53
N LYS A 228 -27.80 17.35 -19.74
CA LYS A 228 -28.81 16.96 -20.73
C LYS A 228 -28.32 15.90 -21.72
N ASP A 229 -27.05 15.92 -22.12
CA ASP A 229 -26.57 15.15 -23.28
C ASP A 229 -26.14 13.72 -22.93
N GLY A 230 -26.07 13.41 -21.63
CA GLY A 230 -25.73 12.12 -21.08
C GLY A 230 -24.24 11.92 -20.84
N ASP A 231 -23.39 12.93 -21.10
CA ASP A 231 -21.96 12.97 -20.82
C ASP A 231 -21.69 13.59 -19.44
N ALA A 232 -20.67 13.08 -18.76
CA ALA A 232 -20.18 13.65 -17.50
C ALA A 232 -19.24 14.85 -17.74
N ALA A 233 -18.87 15.15 -18.98
CA ALA A 233 -18.13 16.36 -19.35
C ALA A 233 -19.01 17.62 -19.19
N PRO A 234 -18.45 18.79 -18.88
CA PRO A 234 -19.24 20.02 -18.80
C PRO A 234 -19.65 20.49 -20.19
N ALA A 235 -20.93 20.79 -20.38
CA ALA A 235 -21.49 21.34 -21.60
C ALA A 235 -22.33 22.61 -21.32
N PRO A 236 -22.45 23.54 -22.28
CA PRO A 236 -23.35 24.66 -22.16
C PRO A 236 -24.80 24.22 -21.92
N GLY A 237 -25.46 24.85 -20.94
CA GLY A 237 -26.82 24.52 -20.51
C GLY A 237 -26.88 23.58 -19.30
N ASP A 238 -25.75 23.02 -18.87
CA ASP A 238 -25.68 22.23 -17.65
C ASP A 238 -25.77 23.12 -16.40
N ILE A 239 -26.26 22.56 -15.31
CA ILE A 239 -26.27 23.23 -14.01
C ILE A 239 -25.38 22.46 -13.06
N ASP A 240 -24.38 23.11 -12.46
CA ASP A 240 -23.45 22.47 -11.54
C ASP A 240 -23.36 23.14 -10.15
N GLY A 241 -22.74 22.38 -9.25
CA GLY A 241 -22.43 22.76 -7.89
C GLY A 241 -21.28 21.89 -7.36
N VAL A 242 -20.59 22.38 -6.34
CA VAL A 242 -19.37 21.75 -5.82
C VAL A 242 -19.25 21.90 -4.32
N ILE A 243 -18.70 20.88 -3.66
CA ILE A 243 -18.36 20.92 -2.24
C ILE A 243 -17.06 20.14 -1.95
N ALA A 244 -16.30 20.60 -0.97
CA ALA A 244 -15.25 19.80 -0.35
C ALA A 244 -15.86 18.94 0.76
N ALA A 245 -15.48 17.67 0.84
CA ALA A 245 -16.00 16.75 1.84
C ALA A 245 -14.93 15.73 2.24
N ASN A 246 -15.12 15.12 3.40
CA ASN A 246 -14.35 13.95 3.82
C ASN A 246 -15.24 12.70 3.83
N PRO A 247 -14.73 11.52 3.39
CA PRO A 247 -15.43 10.26 3.53
C PRO A 247 -15.91 10.03 4.97
N GLY A 248 -17.22 9.80 5.13
CA GLY A 248 -17.91 9.67 6.42
C GLY A 248 -18.74 10.88 6.83
N GLU A 249 -18.62 12.02 6.14
CA GLU A 249 -19.47 13.18 6.39
C GLU A 249 -20.94 12.90 6.02
N GLN A 250 -21.84 13.37 6.87
CA GLN A 250 -23.28 13.17 6.72
C GLN A 250 -23.99 14.51 6.69
N GLN A 251 -25.19 14.53 6.11
CA GLN A 251 -26.03 15.72 6.02
C GLN A 251 -25.36 16.88 5.26
N VAL A 252 -24.47 16.56 4.32
CA VAL A 252 -23.82 17.54 3.46
C VAL A 252 -24.87 18.15 2.52
N GLU A 253 -24.86 19.46 2.32
CA GLU A 253 -25.75 20.13 1.37
C GLU A 253 -24.97 20.60 0.16
N ILE A 254 -25.47 20.27 -1.03
CA ILE A 254 -24.91 20.73 -2.31
C ILE A 254 -26.00 21.50 -3.04
N ILE A 255 -25.71 22.75 -3.39
CA ILE A 255 -26.62 23.61 -4.13
C ILE A 255 -26.10 23.71 -5.56
N LEU A 256 -26.94 23.33 -6.53
CA LEU A 256 -26.71 23.56 -7.95
C LEU A 256 -27.11 25.00 -8.26
N ASN A 257 -26.13 25.88 -8.38
CA ASN A 257 -26.31 27.33 -8.45
C ASN A 257 -25.56 28.00 -9.61
N HIS A 258 -24.91 27.21 -10.47
CA HIS A 258 -24.14 27.72 -11.58
C HIS A 258 -24.61 27.09 -12.89
N LEU A 259 -25.15 27.91 -13.78
CA LEU A 259 -25.49 27.53 -15.15
C LEU A 259 -24.25 27.70 -16.02
N ILE A 260 -23.85 26.65 -16.74
CA ILE A 260 -22.74 26.73 -17.69
C ILE A 260 -23.23 27.48 -18.93
N GLU A 261 -22.74 28.71 -19.10
CA GLU A 261 -23.02 29.53 -20.26
C GLU A 261 -22.20 29.08 -21.50
N PRO A 262 -22.68 29.34 -22.72
CA PRO A 262 -22.00 29.00 -23.97
C PRO A 262 -20.67 29.74 -24.21
#